data_AF-A0A9D2U1F6-F1
#
_entry.id   AF-A0A9D2U1F6-F1
#
_cell.length_a   1.000
_cell.length_b   1.000
_cell.length_c   1.000
_cell.angle_alpha   90.00
_cell.angle_beta   90.00
_cell.angle_gamma   90.00
#
_symmetry.space_group_name_H-M   'P 1'
#
loop_
_entity.id
_entity.type
_entity.pdbx_description
1 polymer ?
#
loop_
_entity_poly.entity_id
_entity_poly.type
_entity_poly.pdbx_seq_one_letter_code
_entity_poly.pdbx_strand_id
1 'polypeptide(L)'
;SSLINRLLGEDRVIVSDIAGTTRDAVDTKVKWQGKEYIFIDTAGLRRKGKVKEEIERYSVIRTVTAVERAHVVVMLIDAVEGVTEQDAKIAGIAHEKGKGVIIAVNKWDAVEKDDKTIYKFTNRIREVLSYMPYAEIVFISAKTGQRIPRLFETIDMVIENQTLRIQTGVLNEILSEAVAMQQPPSDRGKRLKIFYMTQIGVRPPTFVIFVNDRELMHFSYTRYIENKIREAFGFRGTSLKFIIRQRGEKG
;
A
#
# COMPACT_ATOMS: atom_id res chain seq x y z
N SER A 1 -10.90 -15.82 -12.14
CA SER A 1 -10.64 -15.90 -10.70
C SER A 1 -9.85 -17.15 -10.38
N SER A 2 -8.53 -16.99 -10.36
CA SER A 2 -7.60 -18.09 -10.16
C SER A 2 -6.96 -18.05 -8.77
N LEU A 3 -6.71 -16.86 -8.19
CA LEU A 3 -6.00 -16.74 -6.92
C LEU A 3 -6.81 -17.31 -5.75
N ILE A 4 -8.03 -16.83 -5.51
CA ILE A 4 -8.87 -17.36 -4.42
C ILE A 4 -9.17 -18.85 -4.64
N ASN A 5 -9.53 -19.27 -5.86
CA ASN A 5 -9.78 -20.68 -6.14
C ASN A 5 -8.54 -21.56 -5.87
N ARG A 6 -7.34 -21.05 -6.17
CA ARG A 6 -6.10 -21.73 -5.82
C ARG A 6 -5.94 -21.83 -4.31
N LEU A 7 -6.18 -20.74 -3.57
CA LEU A 7 -6.14 -20.76 -2.12
C LEU A 7 -7.15 -21.76 -1.54
N LEU A 8 -8.36 -21.87 -2.10
CA LEU A 8 -9.35 -22.87 -1.68
C LEU A 8 -8.92 -24.34 -1.91
N GLY A 9 -7.98 -24.58 -2.83
CA GLY A 9 -7.50 -25.92 -3.18
C GLY A 9 -6.15 -26.29 -2.58
N GLU A 10 -5.57 -25.45 -1.71
CA GLU A 10 -4.31 -25.73 -1.04
C GLU A 10 -4.58 -26.36 0.34
N ASP A 11 -3.94 -27.50 0.64
CA ASP A 11 -4.11 -28.22 1.93
C ASP A 11 -3.83 -27.35 3.17
N ARG A 12 -3.04 -26.29 2.99
CA ARG A 12 -2.61 -25.37 4.05
C ARG A 12 -3.61 -24.23 4.30
N VAL A 13 -4.72 -24.20 3.56
CA VAL A 13 -5.73 -23.16 3.63
C VAL A 13 -7.05 -23.73 4.15
N ILE A 14 -7.52 -23.16 5.25
CA ILE A 14 -8.87 -23.43 5.75
C ILE A 14 -9.74 -22.23 5.40
N VAL A 15 -10.87 -22.48 4.73
CA VAL A 15 -11.88 -21.47 4.42
C VAL A 15 -13.20 -21.79 5.10
N SER A 16 -13.80 -20.74 5.68
CA SER A 16 -15.09 -20.82 6.35
C SER A 16 -16.05 -19.81 5.74
N ASP A 17 -17.15 -20.32 5.17
CA ASP A 17 -18.29 -19.53 4.71
C ASP A 17 -19.27 -19.39 5.90
N ILE A 18 -18.98 -18.52 6.88
CA ILE A 18 -19.95 -18.27 7.97
C ILE A 18 -21.05 -17.35 7.43
N ALA A 19 -22.17 -17.95 7.03
CA ALA A 19 -23.41 -17.23 6.74
C ALA A 19 -24.11 -16.89 8.07
N GLY A 20 -24.17 -15.61 8.45
CA GLY A 20 -24.84 -15.22 9.68
C GLY A 20 -24.89 -13.73 9.94
N THR A 21 -26.01 -13.12 9.55
CA THR A 21 -26.48 -11.75 9.83
C THR A 21 -25.89 -10.60 8.97
N THR A 22 -26.75 -9.63 8.73
CA THR A 22 -26.85 -8.75 7.56
C THR A 22 -25.63 -7.88 7.24
N ARG A 23 -25.31 -7.77 5.94
CA ARG A 23 -24.42 -6.82 5.21
C ARG A 23 -23.04 -7.35 4.76
N ASP A 24 -22.49 -8.40 5.37
CA ASP A 24 -21.10 -8.88 5.13
C ASP A 24 -20.96 -10.25 4.43
N ALA A 25 -22.01 -10.76 3.77
CA ALA A 25 -22.09 -12.12 3.20
C ALA A 25 -21.15 -12.42 1.99
N VAL A 26 -20.07 -11.66 1.79
CA VAL A 26 -19.20 -11.73 0.58
C VAL A 26 -17.71 -11.90 0.90
N ASP A 27 -17.32 -11.76 2.17
CA ASP A 27 -15.92 -11.87 2.57
C ASP A 27 -15.53 -13.34 2.82
N THR A 28 -14.31 -13.71 2.44
CA THR A 28 -13.79 -15.08 2.59
C THR A 28 -12.71 -15.12 3.66
N LYS A 29 -12.91 -15.91 4.71
CA LYS A 29 -11.89 -16.17 5.73
C LYS A 29 -10.90 -17.21 5.19
N VAL A 30 -9.61 -16.92 5.29
CA VAL A 30 -8.51 -17.76 4.80
C VAL A 30 -7.51 -17.90 5.94
N LYS A 31 -7.23 -19.13 6.37
CA LYS A 31 -6.14 -19.40 7.31
C LYS A 31 -4.89 -19.83 6.54
N TRP A 32 -3.79 -19.10 6.65
CA TRP A 32 -2.51 -19.46 6.01
C TRP A 32 -1.41 -19.54 7.07
N GLN A 33 -0.77 -20.71 7.18
CA GLN A 33 0.29 -20.98 8.17
C GLN A 33 -0.09 -20.57 9.61
N GLY A 34 -1.34 -20.84 9.99
CA GLY A 34 -1.84 -20.52 11.34
C GLY A 34 -2.37 -19.09 11.50
N LYS A 35 -2.05 -18.15 10.61
CA LYS A 35 -2.57 -16.77 10.62
C LYS A 35 -3.89 -16.68 9.86
N GLU A 36 -4.80 -15.84 10.34
CA GLU A 36 -6.12 -15.63 9.72
C GLU A 36 -6.14 -14.35 8.88
N TYR A 37 -6.73 -14.46 7.69
CA TYR A 37 -6.89 -13.39 6.72
C TYR A 37 -8.36 -13.31 6.31
N ILE A 38 -8.83 -12.09 6.04
CA ILE A 38 -10.16 -11.86 5.50
C ILE A 38 -9.99 -11.22 4.12
N PHE A 39 -10.37 -11.97 3.09
CA PHE A 39 -10.41 -11.48 1.71
C PHE A 39 -11.74 -10.79 1.48
N ILE A 40 -11.68 -9.49 1.21
CA ILE A 40 -12.86 -8.63 1.08
C ILE A 40 -13.37 -8.66 -0.36
N ASP A 41 -14.69 -8.64 -0.52
CA ASP A 41 -15.39 -8.54 -1.82
C ASP A 41 -15.05 -9.67 -2.83
N THR A 42 -15.16 -10.91 -2.36
CA THR A 42 -14.90 -12.09 -3.21
C THR A 42 -16.03 -12.38 -4.22
N ALA A 43 -17.16 -11.66 -4.21
CA ALA A 43 -18.26 -11.90 -5.15
C ALA A 43 -17.85 -11.63 -6.61
N GLY A 44 -17.04 -10.60 -6.87
CA GLY A 44 -16.46 -10.35 -8.19
C GLY A 44 -15.48 -11.45 -8.63
N LEU A 45 -14.84 -12.11 -7.65
CA LEU A 45 -13.97 -13.26 -7.87
C LEU A 45 -14.78 -14.56 -8.02
N ARG A 46 -15.92 -14.76 -7.37
CA ARG A 46 -16.71 -16.01 -7.50
C ARG A 46 -17.62 -16.05 -8.75
N ARG A 47 -17.95 -14.90 -9.37
CA ARG A 47 -19.03 -14.79 -10.39
C ARG A 47 -18.61 -14.66 -11.86
N LYS A 48 -17.42 -15.09 -12.29
CA LYS A 48 -17.12 -15.15 -13.74
C LYS A 48 -17.84 -16.34 -14.39
N GLY A 49 -19.14 -16.19 -14.62
CA GLY A 49 -19.98 -17.20 -15.26
C GLY A 49 -21.13 -16.63 -16.10
N LYS A 50 -21.84 -15.59 -15.66
CA LYS A 50 -22.97 -15.01 -16.41
C LYS A 50 -23.14 -13.52 -16.07
N VAL A 51 -23.62 -12.76 -17.05
CA VAL A 51 -24.06 -11.35 -17.03
C VAL A 51 -23.03 -10.34 -17.55
N LYS A 52 -23.30 -9.84 -18.77
CA LYS A 52 -22.60 -8.76 -19.48
C LYS A 52 -23.30 -7.41 -19.22
N GLU A 53 -22.47 -6.36 -19.18
CA GLU A 53 -22.71 -4.98 -19.66
C GLU A 53 -23.52 -3.94 -18.86
N GLU A 54 -24.24 -4.24 -17.76
CA GLU A 54 -24.83 -3.18 -16.88
C GLU A 54 -24.04 -2.90 -15.59
N ILE A 55 -22.85 -3.48 -15.43
CA ILE A 55 -22.23 -3.73 -14.11
C ILE A 55 -21.06 -2.78 -13.76
N GLU A 56 -20.51 -2.00 -14.70
CA GLU A 56 -19.25 -1.27 -14.46
C GLU A 56 -19.32 -0.24 -13.32
N ARG A 57 -20.37 0.59 -13.26
CA ARG A 57 -20.50 1.61 -12.21
C ARG A 57 -20.68 1.01 -10.82
N TYR A 58 -21.47 -0.06 -10.72
CA TYR A 58 -21.64 -0.84 -9.49
C TYR A 58 -20.37 -1.58 -9.09
N SER A 59 -19.58 -2.04 -10.07
CA SER A 59 -18.27 -2.67 -9.83
C SER A 59 -17.29 -1.68 -9.21
N VAL A 60 -17.21 -0.44 -9.70
CA VAL A 60 -16.33 0.59 -9.14
C VAL A 60 -16.72 0.94 -7.70
N ILE A 61 -18.01 1.20 -7.42
CA ILE A 61 -18.48 1.54 -6.07
C ILE A 61 -18.16 0.41 -5.08
N ARG A 62 -18.36 -0.85 -5.49
CA ARG A 62 -17.98 -2.02 -4.70
C ARG A 62 -16.48 -2.09 -4.43
N THR A 63 -15.65 -1.90 -5.46
CA THR A 63 -14.19 -1.88 -5.29
C THR A 63 -13.75 -0.78 -4.33
N VAL A 64 -14.31 0.43 -4.43
CA VAL A 64 -14.02 1.51 -3.49
C VAL A 64 -14.39 1.12 -2.07
N THR A 65 -15.57 0.53 -1.88
CA THR A 65 -16.04 0.07 -0.55
C THR A 65 -15.13 -1.03 0.02
N ALA A 66 -14.65 -1.94 -0.84
CA ALA A 66 -13.69 -2.98 -0.46
C ALA A 66 -12.35 -2.38 -0.03
N VAL A 67 -11.82 -1.40 -0.78
CA VAL A 67 -10.60 -0.67 -0.44
C VAL A 67 -10.73 0.03 0.91
N GLU A 68 -11.87 0.67 1.20
CA GLU A 68 -12.11 1.34 2.47
C GLU A 68 -12.09 0.39 3.67
N ARG A 69 -12.63 -0.82 3.53
CA ARG A 69 -12.64 -1.85 4.57
C ARG A 69 -11.30 -2.58 4.71
N ALA A 70 -10.47 -2.57 3.68
CA ALA A 70 -9.19 -3.28 3.67
C ALA A 70 -8.11 -2.60 4.53
N HIS A 71 -7.21 -3.40 5.10
CA HIS A 71 -5.94 -2.91 5.65
C HIS A 71 -4.90 -2.81 4.53
N VAL A 72 -4.76 -3.90 3.77
CA VAL A 72 -3.85 -4.02 2.62
C VAL A 72 -4.66 -4.31 1.37
N VAL A 73 -4.35 -3.59 0.30
CA VAL A 73 -4.89 -3.77 -1.04
C VAL A 73 -3.85 -4.50 -1.89
N VAL A 74 -4.21 -5.69 -2.37
CA VAL A 74 -3.41 -6.45 -3.33
C VAL A 74 -3.96 -6.17 -4.73
N MET A 75 -3.26 -5.34 -5.49
CA MET A 75 -3.57 -5.03 -6.87
C MET A 75 -3.10 -6.19 -7.76
N LEU A 76 -4.02 -7.03 -8.20
CA LEU A 76 -3.68 -8.10 -9.15
C LEU A 76 -3.59 -7.54 -10.57
N ILE A 77 -2.39 -7.54 -11.13
CA ILE A 77 -2.12 -7.09 -12.50
C ILE A 77 -1.85 -8.32 -13.37
N ASP A 78 -2.41 -8.36 -14.56
CA ASP A 78 -2.10 -9.42 -15.53
C ASP A 78 -0.72 -9.16 -16.16
N ALA A 79 0.19 -10.13 -16.11
CA ALA A 79 1.53 -9.97 -16.68
C ALA A 79 1.52 -9.82 -18.22
N VAL A 80 0.48 -10.26 -18.91
CA VAL A 80 0.38 -10.12 -20.37
C VAL A 80 -0.19 -8.76 -20.75
N GLU A 81 -1.20 -8.28 -20.01
CA GLU A 81 -1.90 -7.02 -20.29
C GLU A 81 -1.15 -5.80 -19.72
N GLY A 82 -0.50 -5.96 -18.57
CA GLY A 82 0.14 -4.87 -17.84
C GLY A 82 -0.86 -4.02 -17.04
N VAL A 83 -0.42 -2.85 -16.59
CA VAL A 83 -1.25 -1.91 -15.81
C VAL A 83 -2.25 -1.23 -16.75
N THR A 84 -3.54 -1.37 -16.46
CA THR A 84 -4.60 -0.65 -17.18
C THR A 84 -4.95 0.69 -16.53
N GLU A 85 -5.70 1.55 -17.22
CA GLU A 85 -6.20 2.82 -16.65
C GLU A 85 -7.10 2.57 -15.41
N GLN A 86 -7.91 1.52 -15.45
CA GLN A 86 -8.76 1.13 -14.33
C GLN A 86 -7.92 0.70 -13.11
N ASP A 87 -6.84 -0.06 -13.32
CA ASP A 87 -5.91 -0.44 -12.26
C ASP A 87 -5.26 0.78 -11.61
N ALA A 88 -4.80 1.74 -12.42
CA ALA A 88 -4.23 3.00 -11.93
C ALA A 88 -5.23 3.80 -11.10
N LYS A 89 -6.49 3.89 -11.54
CA LYS A 89 -7.55 4.56 -10.79
C LYS A 89 -7.80 3.92 -9.42
N ILE A 90 -7.93 2.59 -9.36
CA ILE A 90 -8.14 1.87 -8.09
C ILE A 90 -6.91 2.00 -7.18
N ALA A 91 -5.70 1.92 -7.74
CA ALA A 91 -4.45 2.13 -7.02
C ALA A 91 -4.36 3.55 -6.43
N GLY A 92 -4.82 4.57 -7.17
CA GLY A 92 -4.93 5.96 -6.70
C GLY A 92 -5.84 6.07 -5.48
N ILE A 93 -7.01 5.43 -5.52
CA ILE A 93 -7.95 5.43 -4.38
C ILE A 93 -7.34 4.75 -3.15
N ALA A 94 -6.67 3.61 -3.34
CA ALA A 94 -5.97 2.92 -2.24
C ALA A 94 -4.86 3.80 -1.63
N HIS A 95 -4.10 4.51 -2.47
CA HIS A 95 -3.07 5.45 -2.06
C HIS A 95 -3.64 6.62 -1.24
N GLU A 96 -4.68 7.28 -1.75
CA GLU A 96 -5.35 8.42 -1.09
C GLU A 96 -5.94 8.02 0.27
N LYS A 97 -6.48 6.80 0.37
CA LYS A 97 -7.00 6.23 1.62
C LYS A 97 -5.92 5.73 2.58
N GLY A 98 -4.65 5.84 2.22
CA GLY A 98 -3.52 5.45 3.08
C GLY A 98 -3.43 3.94 3.33
N LYS A 99 -3.90 3.12 2.39
CA LYS A 99 -3.88 1.66 2.51
C LYS A 99 -2.48 1.11 2.24
N GLY A 100 -2.21 -0.07 2.79
CA GLY A 100 -1.04 -0.83 2.41
C GLY A 100 -1.24 -1.30 0.97
N VAL A 101 -0.24 -1.18 0.10
CA VAL A 101 -0.38 -1.53 -1.31
C VAL A 101 0.69 -2.52 -1.73
N ILE A 102 0.22 -3.61 -2.33
CA ILE A 102 1.04 -4.63 -2.99
C ILE A 102 0.54 -4.77 -4.41
N ILE A 103 1.45 -4.74 -5.37
CA ILE A 103 1.18 -4.98 -6.79
C ILE A 103 1.58 -6.42 -7.09
N ALA A 104 0.59 -7.28 -7.24
CA ALA A 104 0.78 -8.69 -7.54
C ALA A 104 0.63 -8.93 -9.06
N VAL A 105 1.76 -9.01 -9.76
CA VAL A 105 1.83 -9.33 -11.19
C VAL A 105 1.59 -10.83 -11.37
N ASN A 106 0.37 -11.19 -11.76
CA ASN A 106 -0.12 -12.55 -11.88
C ASN A 106 0.05 -13.11 -13.31
N LYS A 107 -0.07 -14.44 -13.46
CA LYS A 107 0.23 -15.19 -14.70
C LYS A 107 1.71 -15.13 -15.10
N TRP A 108 2.60 -14.99 -14.12
CA TRP A 108 4.03 -14.93 -14.38
C TRP A 108 4.58 -16.21 -15.03
N ASP A 109 3.87 -17.34 -14.92
CA ASP A 109 4.17 -18.58 -15.64
C ASP A 109 4.04 -18.45 -17.16
N ALA A 110 3.15 -17.58 -17.65
CA ALA A 110 2.86 -17.41 -19.08
C ALA A 110 3.81 -16.43 -19.79
N VAL A 111 4.67 -15.73 -19.05
CA VAL A 111 5.65 -14.79 -19.62
C VAL A 111 6.93 -15.55 -19.93
N GLU A 112 7.43 -15.42 -21.16
CA GLU A 112 8.79 -15.81 -21.53
C GLU A 112 9.79 -14.87 -20.86
N LYS A 113 10.83 -15.44 -20.23
CA LYS A 113 11.70 -14.69 -19.31
C LYS A 113 13.12 -14.66 -19.85
N ASP A 114 13.66 -13.44 -19.89
CA ASP A 114 15.09 -13.16 -19.95
C ASP A 114 15.56 -12.51 -18.63
N ASP A 115 16.87 -12.30 -18.48
CA ASP A 115 17.48 -11.67 -17.30
C ASP A 115 16.96 -10.24 -17.02
N LYS A 116 16.35 -9.59 -18.02
CA LYS A 116 15.88 -8.19 -17.96
C LYS A 116 14.37 -8.08 -17.77
N THR A 117 13.62 -9.18 -17.87
CA THR A 117 12.16 -9.15 -17.96
C THR A 117 11.55 -8.59 -16.67
N ILE A 118 12.02 -9.05 -15.50
CA ILE A 118 11.56 -8.54 -14.20
C ILE A 118 11.80 -7.02 -14.09
N TYR A 119 12.96 -6.53 -14.52
CA TYR A 119 13.30 -5.11 -14.47
C TYR A 119 12.42 -4.28 -15.40
N LYS A 120 12.19 -4.74 -16.64
CA LYS A 120 11.31 -4.07 -17.62
C LYS A 120 9.88 -3.92 -17.08
N PHE A 121 9.32 -5.00 -16.52
CA PHE A 121 8.00 -4.97 -15.90
C PHE A 121 7.93 -4.03 -14.70
N THR A 122 8.91 -4.13 -13.81
CA THR A 122 9.03 -3.27 -12.63
C THR A 122 9.07 -1.80 -13.02
N ASN A 123 9.92 -1.44 -13.98
CA ASN A 123 10.08 -0.06 -14.43
C ASN A 123 8.80 0.49 -15.06
N ARG A 124 8.14 -0.29 -15.92
CA ARG A 124 6.86 0.11 -16.53
C ARG A 124 5.78 0.33 -15.48
N ILE A 125 5.68 -0.53 -14.47
CA ILE A 125 4.74 -0.36 -13.36
C ILE A 125 5.07 0.91 -12.57
N ARG A 126 6.35 1.16 -12.28
CA ARG A 126 6.81 2.35 -11.55
C ARG A 126 6.61 3.65 -12.33
N GLU A 127 6.65 3.60 -13.66
CA GLU A 127 6.35 4.73 -14.53
C GLU A 127 4.86 5.11 -14.42
N VAL A 128 3.97 4.13 -14.62
CA VAL A 128 2.51 4.34 -14.55
C VAL A 128 2.05 4.71 -13.14
N LEU A 129 2.60 4.06 -12.11
CA LEU A 129 2.23 4.24 -10.70
C LEU A 129 3.29 5.01 -9.92
N SER A 130 3.86 6.05 -10.53
CA SER A 130 4.97 6.84 -10.00
C SER A 130 4.68 7.55 -8.67
N TYR A 131 3.40 7.76 -8.33
CA TYR A 131 2.94 8.34 -7.07
C TYR A 131 2.97 7.37 -5.88
N MET A 132 3.17 6.06 -6.13
CA MET A 132 3.29 5.04 -5.07
C MET A 132 4.59 4.25 -5.16
N PRO A 133 5.76 4.92 -5.07
CA PRO A 133 7.06 4.25 -5.13
C PRO A 133 7.29 3.30 -3.96
N TYR A 134 6.52 3.45 -2.87
CA TYR A 134 6.57 2.57 -1.70
C TYR A 134 5.88 1.23 -1.92
N ALA A 135 4.98 1.09 -2.91
CA ALA A 135 4.22 -0.13 -3.11
C ALA A 135 5.16 -1.30 -3.46
N GLU A 136 4.96 -2.45 -2.85
CA GLU A 136 5.78 -3.63 -3.13
C GLU A 136 5.27 -4.35 -4.38
N ILE A 137 6.18 -4.84 -5.21
CA ILE A 137 5.83 -5.58 -6.43
C ILE A 137 6.21 -7.05 -6.24
N VAL A 138 5.23 -7.95 -6.39
CA VAL A 138 5.43 -9.39 -6.32
C VAL A 138 4.96 -10.05 -7.61
N PHE A 139 5.78 -10.93 -8.16
CA PHE A 139 5.44 -11.70 -9.35
C PHE A 139 4.95 -13.08 -8.92
N ILE A 140 3.73 -13.44 -9.30
CA ILE A 140 3.07 -14.68 -8.87
C ILE A 140 2.45 -15.42 -10.05
N SER A 141 2.14 -16.70 -9.84
CA SER A 141 1.18 -17.42 -10.66
C SER A 141 0.16 -18.09 -9.78
N ALA A 142 -1.07 -17.59 -9.85
CA ALA A 142 -2.21 -18.26 -9.23
C ALA A 142 -2.53 -19.62 -9.89
N LYS A 143 -2.11 -19.84 -11.14
CA LYS A 143 -2.34 -21.11 -11.84
C LYS A 143 -1.44 -22.22 -11.28
N THR A 144 -0.14 -21.94 -11.15
CA THR A 144 0.84 -22.93 -10.71
C THR A 144 1.10 -22.91 -9.20
N GLY A 145 0.66 -21.87 -8.49
CA GLY A 145 1.00 -21.62 -7.09
C GLY A 145 2.35 -20.92 -6.90
N GLN A 146 3.04 -20.56 -8.00
CA GLN A 146 4.34 -19.91 -7.94
C GLN A 146 4.29 -18.63 -7.08
N ARG A 147 5.16 -18.57 -6.06
CA ARG A 147 5.39 -17.41 -5.19
C ARG A 147 4.14 -16.92 -4.41
N ILE A 148 3.11 -17.76 -4.26
CA ILE A 148 1.99 -17.47 -3.34
C ILE A 148 2.45 -17.32 -1.88
N PRO A 149 3.37 -18.15 -1.34
CA PRO A 149 3.90 -17.91 0.01
C PRO A 149 4.53 -16.53 0.17
N ARG A 150 5.27 -16.07 -0.85
CA ARG A 150 5.89 -14.75 -0.88
C ARG A 150 4.87 -13.61 -0.84
N LEU A 151 3.71 -13.79 -1.46
CA LEU A 151 2.62 -12.81 -1.37
C LEU A 151 2.14 -12.64 0.08
N PHE A 152 1.92 -13.74 0.82
CA PHE A 152 1.50 -13.69 2.22
C PHE A 152 2.58 -13.08 3.13
N GLU A 153 3.86 -13.44 2.95
CA GLU A 153 4.98 -12.78 3.64
C GLU A 153 4.98 -11.26 3.41
N THR A 154 4.71 -10.85 2.18
CA THR A 154 4.65 -9.43 1.83
C THR A 154 3.44 -8.75 2.47
N ILE A 155 2.27 -9.41 2.50
CA ILE A 155 1.08 -8.89 3.20
C ILE A 155 1.39 -8.67 4.69
N ASP A 156 2.00 -9.64 5.35
CA ASP A 156 2.39 -9.55 6.76
C ASP A 156 3.35 -8.37 7.00
N MET A 157 4.42 -8.27 6.21
CA MET A 157 5.38 -7.16 6.30
C MET A 157 4.70 -5.80 6.11
N VAL A 158 3.79 -5.68 5.15
CA VAL A 158 3.06 -4.42 4.92
C VAL A 158 2.16 -4.08 6.08
N ILE A 159 1.46 -5.06 6.67
CA ILE A 159 0.64 -4.84 7.87
C ILE A 159 1.51 -4.35 9.03
N GLU A 160 2.64 -5.01 9.27
CA GLU A 160 3.61 -4.62 10.30
C GLU A 160 4.07 -3.17 10.10
N ASN A 161 4.51 -2.82 8.90
CA ASN A 161 4.93 -1.45 8.55
C ASN A 161 3.82 -0.42 8.72
N GLN A 162 2.56 -0.75 8.38
CA GLN A 162 1.43 0.15 8.59
C GLN A 162 1.15 0.43 10.07
N THR A 163 1.43 -0.55 10.93
CA THR A 163 1.18 -0.48 12.38
C THR A 163 2.38 -0.02 13.20
N LEU A 164 3.56 0.09 12.58
CA LEU A 164 4.80 0.44 13.26
C LEU A 164 4.66 1.81 13.94
N ARG A 165 4.96 1.83 15.25
CA ARG A 165 4.96 3.03 16.08
C ARG A 165 6.38 3.32 16.54
N ILE A 166 6.88 4.50 16.19
CA ILE A 166 8.24 4.95 16.50
C ILE A 166 8.17 5.90 17.70
N GLN A 167 9.12 5.74 18.62
CA GLN A 167 9.24 6.63 19.76
C GLN A 167 9.63 8.04 19.31
N THR A 168 9.03 9.06 19.95
CA THR A 168 9.31 10.47 19.63
C THR A 168 10.79 10.82 19.76
N GLY A 169 11.52 10.24 20.74
CA GLY A 169 12.97 10.47 20.89
C GLY A 169 13.74 10.07 19.63
N VAL A 170 13.59 8.81 19.20
CA VAL A 170 14.23 8.25 17.99
C VAL A 170 13.86 9.05 16.73
N LEU A 171 12.59 9.47 16.59
CA LEU A 171 12.17 10.32 15.47
C LEU A 171 12.92 11.66 15.43
N ASN A 172 13.18 12.26 16.59
CA ASN A 172 13.85 13.55 16.67
C ASN A 172 15.37 13.43 16.53
N GLU A 173 15.96 12.29 16.87
CA GLU A 173 17.36 11.98 16.54
C GLU A 173 17.56 11.95 15.02
N ILE A 174 16.74 11.17 14.30
CA ILE A 174 16.77 11.09 12.84
C ILE A 174 16.51 12.46 12.20
N LEU A 175 15.55 13.22 12.73
CA LEU A 175 15.25 14.56 12.23
C LEU A 175 16.43 15.51 12.41
N SER A 176 17.10 15.45 13.56
CA SER A 176 18.27 16.30 13.86
C SER A 176 19.43 15.98 12.93
N GLU A 177 19.69 14.69 12.71
CA GLU A 177 20.70 14.22 11.75
C GLU A 177 20.38 14.66 10.31
N ALA A 178 19.13 14.50 9.87
CA ALA A 178 18.68 14.93 8.55
C ALA A 178 18.86 16.44 8.34
N VAL A 179 18.49 17.26 9.33
CA VAL A 179 18.66 18.72 9.28
C VAL A 179 20.14 19.12 9.24
N ALA A 180 21.01 18.37 9.92
CA ALA A 180 22.45 18.60 9.89
C ALA A 180 23.07 18.25 8.53
N MET A 181 22.63 17.16 7.90
CA MET A 181 23.08 16.74 6.57
C MET A 181 22.61 17.66 5.46
N GLN A 182 21.35 18.09 5.50
CA GLN A 182 20.78 18.98 4.50
C GLN A 182 20.00 20.09 5.20
N GLN A 183 20.56 21.30 5.18
CA GLN A 183 19.95 22.43 5.87
C GLN A 183 18.58 22.82 5.27
N PRO A 184 17.61 23.22 6.12
CA PRO A 184 16.31 23.70 5.66
C PRO A 184 16.43 24.91 4.74
N PRO A 185 15.55 25.05 3.73
CA PRO A 185 15.53 26.21 2.85
C PRO A 185 15.28 27.52 3.62
N SER A 186 15.75 28.61 3.03
CA SER A 186 15.45 29.96 3.50
C SER A 186 14.71 30.70 2.39
N ASP A 187 13.68 31.46 2.75
CA ASP A 187 12.94 32.30 1.81
C ASP A 187 12.85 33.73 2.36
N ARG A 188 13.12 34.72 1.51
CA ARG A 188 13.09 36.17 1.85
C ARG A 188 13.74 36.51 3.20
N GLY A 189 14.90 35.90 3.50
CA GLY A 189 15.66 36.13 4.73
C GLY A 189 15.11 35.44 5.99
N LYS A 190 13.97 34.72 5.90
CA LYS A 190 13.45 33.86 6.97
C LYS A 190 13.89 32.41 6.73
N ARG A 191 14.50 31.82 7.75
CA ARG A 191 14.92 30.41 7.72
C ARG A 191 13.83 29.51 8.30
N LEU A 192 13.55 28.40 7.62
CA LEU A 192 12.72 27.34 8.18
C LEU A 192 13.41 26.75 9.42
N LYS A 193 12.71 26.79 10.56
CA LYS A 193 13.11 26.13 11.81
C LYS A 193 12.15 24.99 12.05
N ILE A 194 12.69 23.77 12.09
CA ILE A 194 11.96 22.58 12.48
C ILE A 194 12.26 22.33 13.96
N PHE A 195 11.22 22.28 14.79
CA PHE A 195 11.37 22.13 16.23
C PHE A 195 11.45 20.68 16.65
N TYR A 196 10.44 19.89 16.25
CA TYR A 196 10.36 18.47 16.55
C TYR A 196 9.35 17.79 15.62
N MET A 197 9.40 16.47 15.58
CA MET A 197 8.46 15.61 14.90
C MET A 197 7.90 14.57 15.87
N THR A 198 6.64 14.17 15.68
CA THR A 198 6.03 13.07 16.42
C THR A 198 5.12 12.25 15.53
N GLN A 199 4.94 10.97 15.84
CA GLN A 199 3.97 10.11 15.17
C GLN A 199 2.64 10.13 15.94
N ILE A 200 1.59 10.60 15.27
CA ILE A 200 0.24 10.73 15.86
C ILE A 200 -0.70 9.58 15.48
N GLY A 201 -0.36 8.82 14.43
CA GLY A 201 -1.25 7.80 13.88
C GLY A 201 -0.50 6.64 13.22
N VAL A 202 -1.24 5.56 13.02
CA VAL A 202 -0.85 4.36 12.27
C VAL A 202 -1.95 4.04 11.27
N ARG A 203 -1.64 3.26 10.23
CA ARG A 203 -2.57 2.89 9.14
C ARG A 203 -3.24 4.11 8.43
N PRO A 204 -2.46 4.97 7.76
CA PRO A 204 -1.02 4.90 7.56
C PRO A 204 -0.23 5.58 8.70
N PRO A 205 1.06 5.25 8.88
CA PRO A 205 1.95 6.01 9.76
C PRO A 205 1.86 7.50 9.45
N THR A 206 1.42 8.28 10.44
CA THR A 206 1.12 9.70 10.28
C THR A 206 1.98 10.50 11.25
N PHE A 207 2.79 11.39 10.71
CA PHE A 207 3.72 12.24 11.43
C PHE A 207 3.26 13.69 11.41
N VAL A 208 3.48 14.39 12.52
CA VAL A 208 3.34 15.84 12.61
C VAL A 208 4.71 16.45 12.79
N ILE A 209 5.07 17.40 11.94
CA ILE A 209 6.30 18.17 12.03
C ILE A 209 5.93 19.58 12.48
N PHE A 210 6.51 20.03 13.59
CA PHE A 210 6.28 21.36 14.13
C PHE A 210 7.36 22.32 13.65
N VAL A 211 6.94 23.41 13.02
CA VAL A 211 7.83 24.41 12.40
C VAL A 211 7.51 25.82 12.86
N ASN A 212 8.41 26.77 12.59
CA ASN A 212 8.16 28.19 12.85
C ASN A 212 7.18 28.84 11.86
N ASP A 213 7.17 28.37 10.62
CA ASP A 213 6.30 28.86 9.56
C ASP A 213 6.06 27.72 8.57
N ARG A 214 4.80 27.35 8.36
CA ARG A 214 4.43 26.23 7.48
C ARG A 214 4.65 26.55 6.01
N GLU A 215 4.61 27.83 5.62
CA GLU A 215 4.78 28.24 4.23
C GLU A 215 6.23 28.05 3.76
N LEU A 216 7.19 28.05 4.69
CA LEU A 216 8.60 27.75 4.41
C LEU A 216 8.88 26.25 4.20
N MET A 217 7.94 25.37 4.53
CA MET A 217 8.09 23.92 4.42
C MET A 217 7.68 23.42 3.03
N HIS A 218 8.60 23.57 2.06
CA HIS A 218 8.37 23.09 0.70
C HIS A 218 8.29 21.56 0.62
N PHE A 219 7.46 21.03 -0.30
CA PHE A 219 7.20 19.60 -0.44
C PHE A 219 8.48 18.76 -0.65
N SER A 220 9.48 19.33 -1.32
CA SER A 220 10.76 18.64 -1.57
C SER A 220 11.52 18.35 -0.28
N TYR A 221 11.45 19.25 0.70
CA TYR A 221 12.09 19.04 2.00
C TYR A 221 11.28 18.05 2.86
N THR A 222 9.95 18.06 2.75
CA THR A 222 9.11 17.02 3.36
C THR A 222 9.44 15.64 2.80
N ARG A 223 9.62 15.52 1.47
CA ARG A 223 10.05 14.26 0.83
C ARG A 223 11.45 13.83 1.25
N TYR A 224 12.36 14.78 1.44
CA TYR A 224 13.70 14.48 1.98
C TYR A 224 13.60 13.84 3.36
N ILE A 225 12.82 14.43 4.28
CA ILE A 225 12.59 13.85 5.62
C ILE A 225 11.89 12.50 5.51
N GLU A 226 10.88 12.36 4.64
CA GLU A 226 10.23 11.09 4.37
C GLU A 226 11.24 10.00 3.98
N ASN A 227 12.15 10.31 3.05
CA ASN A 227 13.18 9.36 2.62
C ASN A 227 14.11 8.96 3.78
N LYS A 228 14.48 9.90 4.66
CA LYS A 228 15.29 9.57 5.86
C LYS A 228 14.56 8.65 6.83
N ILE A 229 13.26 8.84 7.02
CA ILE A 229 12.45 7.92 7.82
C ILE A 229 12.35 6.54 7.14
N ARG A 230 12.19 6.50 5.81
CA ARG A 230 12.15 5.24 5.05
C ARG A 230 13.50 4.51 5.06
N GLU A 231 14.62 5.22 4.98
CA GLU A 231 15.97 4.64 5.10
C GLU A 231 16.17 3.95 6.46
N ALA A 232 15.69 4.59 7.54
CA ALA A 232 15.82 4.05 8.89
C ALA A 232 14.89 2.87 9.21
N PHE A 233 13.66 2.87 8.69
CA PHE A 233 12.61 1.89 9.08
C PHE A 233 12.03 1.05 7.94
N GLY A 234 12.46 1.27 6.70
CA GLY A 234 11.97 0.59 5.50
C GLY A 234 10.60 1.08 5.02
N PHE A 235 9.56 1.00 5.87
CA PHE A 235 8.16 1.37 5.55
C PHE A 235 7.67 0.91 4.16
N ARG A 236 8.11 -0.28 3.74
CA ARG A 236 7.75 -0.86 2.45
C ARG A 236 6.27 -1.22 2.41
N GLY A 237 5.64 -0.92 1.28
CA GLY A 237 4.22 -1.14 1.01
C GLY A 237 3.26 -0.22 1.76
N THR A 238 3.72 0.79 2.51
CA THR A 238 2.86 1.81 3.12
C THR A 238 3.25 3.23 2.70
N SER A 239 2.24 4.07 2.46
CA SER A 239 2.43 5.52 2.41
C SER A 239 2.75 6.05 3.81
N LEU A 240 3.47 7.17 3.86
CA LEU A 240 3.68 7.95 5.07
C LEU A 240 2.92 9.27 4.91
N LYS A 241 2.23 9.69 5.95
CA LYS A 241 1.50 10.97 5.94
C LYS A 241 2.24 11.98 6.80
N PHE A 242 2.49 13.16 6.26
CA PHE A 242 3.11 14.27 6.99
C PHE A 242 2.12 15.42 7.11
N ILE A 243 1.99 15.93 8.33
CA ILE A 243 1.19 17.11 8.65
C ILE A 243 2.17 18.16 9.17
N ILE A 244 2.20 19.33 8.52
CA ILE A 244 3.04 20.44 8.95
C ILE A 244 2.19 21.36 9.81
N ARG A 245 2.68 21.68 11.02
CA ARG A 245 2.00 22.61 11.94
C ARG A 245 2.92 23.73 12.36
N GLN A 246 2.39 24.94 12.43
CA GLN A 246 3.14 26.06 12.99
C GLN A 246 3.01 26.06 14.51
N ARG A 247 4.14 26.25 15.21
CA ARG A 247 4.14 26.31 16.67
C ARG A 247 3.27 27.48 17.15
N GLY A 248 2.26 27.17 17.97
CA GLY A 248 1.30 28.17 18.49
C GLY A 248 -0.06 28.16 17.79
N GLU A 249 -0.23 27.46 16.67
CA GLU A 249 -1.57 27.16 16.13
C GLU A 249 -2.31 26.22 17.09
N LYS A 250 -3.45 26.66 17.64
CA LYS A 250 -4.38 25.76 18.33
C LYS A 250 -5.09 24.91 17.29
N GLY A 251 -5.06 23.59 17.48
CA GLY A 251 -5.83 22.63 16.69
C GLY A 251 -7.22 22.42 17.24
#